data_AF-A0A6G3Z8G3-F1
#
_entry.id   AF-A0A6G3Z8G3-F1
#
_cell.length_a   1.000
_cell.length_b   1.000
_cell.length_c   1.000
_cell.angle_alpha   90.00
_cell.angle_beta   90.00
_cell.angle_gamma   90.00
#
_symmetry.space_group_name_H-M   'P 1'
#
loop_
_entity.id
_entity.type
_entity.pdbx_description
1 polymer ?
#
loop_
_entity_poly.entity_id
_entity_poly.type
_entity_poly.pdbx_seq_one_letter_code
_entity_poly.pdbx_strand_id
1 'polypeptide(L)'
;MISPCRDMRDGASIEPLSLAVGRLQITSDVTCDRTELSFAVLHLGGWDFHCCVQSFRRRLDYQRAKDAVLEALTEASAAQVILAINATFGERAYTLQTLFAEERHRIMQLLSQATLQRLDQLYTQVYRNNYGLLKAFHRDSLSVPQELQVAAEVAIKHRALEGLRSLEQETSDPDIVPLQQGMSHLLELEAITHEAQQFNCNCFIPEGQRILEQLIWRSLRHFLSDPTPDTLIDDVAWLKRLITLGNNLGGISLMRSQELYWSQIHHWLKFLRHLEPTKTMAMLKPLLKLGQALSIDPNALLAHGASLPNLTEIN
;
A
#
# COMPACT_ATOMS: atom_id res chain seq x y z
N MET A 1 26.50 32.85 -45.47
CA MET A 1 25.49 31.85 -45.05
C MET A 1 25.96 31.28 -43.73
N ILE A 2 25.49 31.86 -42.64
CA ILE A 2 25.89 31.53 -41.27
C ILE A 2 24.69 30.86 -40.63
N SER A 3 24.81 29.59 -40.27
CA SER A 3 23.89 28.92 -39.37
C SER A 3 24.14 29.40 -37.95
N PRO A 4 23.10 29.73 -37.15
CA PRO A 4 23.21 29.71 -35.71
C PRO A 4 22.61 28.42 -35.14
N CYS A 5 23.29 27.94 -34.11
CA CYS A 5 23.01 26.76 -33.32
C CYS A 5 21.59 26.74 -32.75
N ARG A 6 21.02 25.54 -32.65
CA ARG A 6 19.85 25.24 -31.82
C ARG A 6 20.19 25.53 -30.36
N ASP A 7 19.60 26.57 -29.81
CA ASP A 7 19.51 26.77 -28.37
C ASP A 7 18.79 25.58 -27.73
N MET A 8 19.52 24.92 -26.83
CA MET A 8 18.99 24.04 -25.78
C MET A 8 17.99 24.84 -24.96
N ARG A 9 16.70 24.57 -25.13
CA ARG A 9 15.69 24.96 -24.15
C ARG A 9 15.73 23.96 -23.02
N ASP A 10 16.60 24.20 -22.04
CA ASP A 10 16.47 23.64 -20.70
C ASP A 10 15.25 24.28 -20.04
N GLY A 11 14.06 23.76 -20.37
CA GLY A 11 12.82 24.12 -19.71
C GLY A 11 12.76 23.46 -18.34
N ALA A 12 13.40 24.06 -17.34
CA ALA A 12 13.11 23.75 -15.94
C ALA A 12 11.64 24.06 -15.70
N SER A 13 10.81 23.03 -15.57
CA SER A 13 9.47 23.17 -15.01
C SER A 13 9.63 23.64 -13.56
N ILE A 14 9.56 24.95 -13.33
CA ILE A 14 9.47 25.53 -12.00
C ILE A 14 8.13 25.03 -11.45
N GLU A 15 8.17 24.13 -10.47
CA GLU A 15 6.98 23.82 -9.69
C GLU A 15 6.44 25.14 -9.10
N PRO A 16 5.11 25.35 -9.10
CA PRO A 16 4.54 26.61 -8.68
C PRO A 16 4.91 26.88 -7.22
N LEU A 17 5.54 28.04 -6.98
CA LEU A 17 5.80 28.58 -5.64
C LEU A 17 4.49 28.56 -4.84
N SER A 18 4.47 27.88 -3.70
CA SER A 18 3.26 27.79 -2.87
C SER A 18 3.51 28.32 -1.47
N LEU A 19 2.54 29.07 -0.95
CA LEU A 19 2.60 29.72 0.35
C LEU A 19 1.39 29.29 1.19
N ALA A 20 1.66 28.87 2.42
CA ALA A 20 0.64 28.61 3.43
C ALA A 20 0.91 29.46 4.68
N VAL A 21 -0.10 30.20 5.14
CA VAL A 21 -0.04 30.98 6.38
C VAL A 21 -1.19 30.54 7.28
N GLY A 22 -0.89 30.26 8.54
CA GLY A 22 -1.87 29.67 9.43
C GLY A 22 -1.65 29.93 10.91
N ARG A 23 -2.61 29.45 11.69
CA ARG A 23 -2.58 29.40 13.15
C ARG A 23 -2.86 27.97 13.59
N LEU A 24 -2.17 27.54 14.62
CA LEU A 24 -2.36 26.22 15.20
C LEU A 24 -2.27 26.30 16.72
N GLN A 25 -2.96 25.39 17.39
CA GLN A 25 -2.91 25.23 18.83
C GLN A 25 -2.33 23.85 19.12
N ILE A 26 -1.20 23.84 19.83
CA ILE A 26 -0.56 22.60 20.28
C ILE A 26 -1.00 22.37 21.72
N THR A 27 -1.50 21.17 22.01
CA THR A 27 -1.78 20.73 23.38
C THR A 27 -0.86 19.56 23.70
N SER A 28 -0.19 19.63 24.85
CA SER A 28 0.61 18.52 25.38
C SER A 28 -0.30 17.45 25.98
N ASP A 29 -0.21 16.21 25.53
CA ASP A 29 -1.03 15.10 26.09
C ASP A 29 -0.62 14.73 27.52
N VAL A 30 0.62 15.05 27.91
CA VAL A 30 1.16 14.74 29.25
C VAL A 30 0.83 15.83 30.25
N THR A 31 1.03 17.10 29.86
CA THR A 31 0.87 18.24 30.78
C THR A 31 -0.45 19.00 30.60
N CYS A 32 -1.20 18.72 29.52
CA CYS A 32 -2.38 19.48 29.08
C CYS A 32 -2.11 20.96 28.77
N ASP A 33 -0.83 21.38 28.72
CA ASP A 33 -0.45 22.75 28.39
C ASP A 33 -0.80 23.08 26.94
N ARG A 34 -1.34 24.27 26.73
CA ARG A 34 -1.79 24.76 25.43
C ARG A 34 -0.93 25.92 24.99
N THR A 35 -0.39 25.82 23.77
CA THR A 35 0.37 26.90 23.13
C THR A 35 -0.26 27.24 21.80
N GLU A 36 -0.61 28.51 21.59
CA GLU A 36 -1.04 29.01 20.28
C GLU A 36 0.17 29.54 19.50
N LEU A 37 0.29 29.09 18.25
CA LEU A 37 1.34 29.47 17.33
C LEU A 37 0.74 30.01 16.03
N SER A 38 1.46 30.90 15.37
CA SER A 38 1.21 31.27 13.98
C SER A 38 2.45 31.00 13.14
N PHE A 39 2.22 30.56 11.91
CA PHE A 39 3.29 30.13 11.01
C PHE A 39 3.07 30.65 9.59
N ALA A 40 4.17 30.74 8.85
CA ALA A 40 4.18 30.90 7.40
C ALA A 40 5.17 29.90 6.81
N VAL A 41 4.73 29.17 5.78
CA VAL A 41 5.50 28.15 5.06
C VAL A 41 5.50 28.50 3.58
N LEU A 42 6.69 28.63 3.01
CA LEU A 42 6.90 28.78 1.58
C LEU A 42 7.56 27.51 1.04
N HIS A 43 6.96 26.89 0.02
CA HIS A 43 7.55 25.80 -0.76
C HIS A 43 8.06 26.35 -2.08
N LEU A 44 9.36 26.24 -2.28
CA LEU A 44 10.12 26.80 -3.40
C LEU A 44 10.21 25.84 -4.60
N GLY A 45 9.63 24.65 -4.46
CA GLY A 45 9.75 23.54 -5.40
C GLY A 45 10.63 22.41 -4.87
N GLY A 46 10.38 21.20 -5.36
CA GLY A 46 11.14 20.01 -4.94
C GLY A 46 11.09 19.83 -3.42
N TRP A 47 12.25 19.89 -2.77
CA TRP A 47 12.41 19.67 -1.33
C TRP A 47 12.77 20.95 -0.56
N ASP A 48 12.63 22.11 -1.18
CA ASP A 48 13.02 23.38 -0.59
C ASP A 48 11.83 24.05 0.10
N PHE A 49 11.92 24.15 1.43
CA PHE A 49 10.91 24.75 2.30
C PHE A 49 11.54 25.82 3.17
N HIS A 50 10.83 26.94 3.31
CA HIS A 50 11.13 27.99 4.27
C HIS A 50 9.93 28.19 5.19
N CYS A 51 10.07 27.79 6.46
CA CYS A 51 9.02 27.88 7.46
C CYS A 51 9.48 28.76 8.63
N CYS A 52 8.68 29.75 9.02
CA CYS A 52 8.89 30.47 10.28
C CYS A 52 7.67 30.29 11.19
N VAL A 53 7.93 30.11 12.48
CA VAL A 53 6.91 29.89 13.50
C VAL A 53 7.15 30.84 14.66
N GLN A 54 6.08 31.46 15.15
CA GLN A 54 6.10 32.33 16.32
C GLN A 54 4.90 32.09 17.22
N SER A 55 5.00 32.50 18.48
CA SER A 55 3.86 32.51 19.41
C SER A 55 2.78 33.45 18.90
N PHE A 56 1.53 32.97 18.88
CA PHE A 56 0.40 33.82 18.52
C PHE A 56 0.14 34.85 19.62
N ARG A 57 0.09 36.14 19.25
CA ARG A 57 -0.13 37.25 20.20
C ARG A 57 -1.50 37.89 20.04
N ARG A 58 -1.73 38.56 18.91
CA ARG A 58 -2.97 39.29 18.63
C ARG A 58 -3.45 39.02 17.22
N ARG A 59 -4.77 39.02 17.04
CA ARG A 59 -5.41 38.80 15.73
C ARG A 59 -5.03 39.86 14.70
N LEU A 60 -4.87 41.12 15.14
CA LEU A 60 -4.45 42.23 14.29
C LEU A 60 -3.03 42.03 13.76
N ASP A 61 -2.09 41.62 14.62
CA ASP A 61 -0.69 41.41 14.25
C ASP A 61 -0.57 40.24 13.24
N TYR A 62 -1.34 39.17 13.47
CA TYR A 62 -1.44 38.06 12.53
C TYR A 62 -2.04 38.46 11.18
N GLN A 63 -3.11 39.27 11.16
CA GLN A 63 -3.69 39.74 9.90
C GLN A 63 -2.67 40.58 9.11
N ARG A 64 -1.98 41.52 9.76
CA ARG A 64 -0.92 42.32 9.12
C ARG A 64 0.21 41.45 8.57
N ALA A 65 0.67 40.48 9.36
CA ALA A 65 1.71 39.54 8.94
C ALA A 65 1.26 38.70 7.73
N LYS A 66 0.03 38.19 7.77
CA LYS A 66 -0.56 37.42 6.67
C LYS A 66 -0.67 38.27 5.39
N ASP A 67 -1.19 39.48 5.50
CA ASP A 67 -1.41 40.37 4.36
C ASP A 67 -0.07 40.75 3.71
N ALA A 68 0.95 41.08 4.51
CA ALA A 68 2.29 41.42 4.01
C ALA A 68 2.96 40.27 3.25
N VAL A 69 2.85 39.03 3.75
CA VAL A 69 3.42 37.84 3.09
C VAL A 69 2.63 37.50 1.82
N LEU A 70 1.30 37.64 1.82
CA LEU A 70 0.48 37.42 0.63
C LEU A 70 0.73 38.48 -0.45
N GLU A 71 0.90 39.74 -0.06
CA GLU A 71 1.28 40.82 -0.97
C GLU A 71 2.64 40.54 -1.62
N ALA A 72 3.64 40.15 -0.83
CA ALA A 72 4.95 39.75 -1.37
C ALA A 72 4.89 38.57 -2.34
N LEU A 73 3.92 37.65 -2.20
CA LEU A 73 3.73 36.54 -3.15
C LEU A 73 3.23 37.04 -4.52
N THR A 74 2.46 38.13 -4.55
CA THR A 74 1.95 38.71 -5.82
C THR A 74 3.08 39.25 -6.69
N GLU A 75 4.23 39.62 -6.11
CA GLU A 75 5.43 40.07 -6.83
C GLU A 75 6.24 38.90 -7.43
N ALA A 76 5.78 37.65 -7.25
CA ALA A 76 6.35 36.41 -7.80
C ALA A 76 7.85 36.17 -7.50
N SER A 77 8.40 36.83 -6.48
CA SER A 77 9.79 36.69 -6.05
C SER A 77 9.89 35.91 -4.75
N ALA A 78 10.43 34.70 -4.82
CA ALA A 78 10.72 33.87 -3.66
C ALA A 78 11.54 34.61 -2.58
N ALA A 79 12.53 35.41 -2.99
CA ALA A 79 13.38 36.16 -2.08
C ALA A 79 12.59 37.21 -1.29
N GLN A 80 11.67 37.94 -1.94
CA GLN A 80 10.84 38.94 -1.27
C GLN A 80 9.86 38.28 -0.28
N VAL A 81 9.30 37.13 -0.64
CA VAL A 81 8.43 36.38 0.27
C VAL A 81 9.21 35.89 1.50
N ILE A 82 10.42 35.35 1.33
CA ILE A 82 11.29 34.94 2.44
C ILE A 82 11.61 36.11 3.37
N LEU A 83 11.94 37.28 2.81
CA LEU A 83 12.20 38.49 3.60
C LEU A 83 10.95 38.93 4.37
N ALA A 84 9.77 38.91 3.73
CA ALA A 84 8.50 39.24 4.38
C ALA A 84 8.16 38.25 5.51
N ILE A 85 8.40 36.95 5.31
CA ILE A 85 8.22 35.93 6.33
C ILE A 85 9.15 36.19 7.51
N ASN A 86 10.44 36.42 7.26
CA ASN A 86 11.41 36.64 8.33
C ASN A 86 11.09 37.89 9.15
N ALA A 87 10.64 38.96 8.49
CA ALA A 87 10.26 40.20 9.13
C ALA A 87 9.00 40.09 10.01
N THR A 88 8.04 39.23 9.62
CA THR A 88 6.72 39.16 10.26
C THR A 88 6.52 37.96 11.18
N PHE A 89 7.17 36.83 10.90
CA PHE A 89 7.12 35.58 11.67
C PHE A 89 8.42 35.25 12.42
N GLY A 90 9.46 36.06 12.24
CA GLY A 90 10.75 35.94 12.92
C GLY A 90 11.83 35.30 12.06
N GLU A 91 13.09 35.51 12.47
CA GLU A 91 14.28 35.13 11.68
C GLU A 91 14.62 33.63 11.78
N ARG A 92 14.05 32.92 12.75
CA ARG A 92 14.32 31.50 12.92
C ARG A 92 13.51 30.68 11.92
N ALA A 93 14.17 30.35 10.82
CA ALA A 93 13.64 29.51 9.76
C ALA A 93 13.85 28.01 10.03
N TYR A 94 12.88 27.23 9.60
CA TYR A 94 12.85 25.77 9.62
C TYR A 94 12.72 25.26 8.19
N THR A 95 13.53 24.27 7.85
CA THR A 95 13.52 23.59 6.55
C THR A 95 13.21 22.11 6.76
N LEU A 96 13.03 21.35 5.68
CA LEU A 96 12.89 19.88 5.78
C LEU A 96 14.05 19.22 6.55
N GLN A 97 15.26 19.78 6.50
CA GLN A 97 16.43 19.26 7.21
C GLN A 97 16.33 19.43 8.74
N THR A 98 15.51 20.39 9.20
CA THR A 98 15.30 20.64 10.64
C THR A 98 14.31 19.68 11.29
N LEU A 99 13.55 18.92 10.50
CA LEU A 99 12.60 17.93 10.99
C LEU A 99 13.30 16.66 11.49
N PHE A 100 12.62 15.94 12.38
CA PHE A 100 12.99 14.57 12.72
C PHE A 100 13.02 13.70 11.46
N ALA A 101 13.92 12.72 11.45
CA ALA A 101 14.16 11.88 10.27
C ALA A 101 12.87 11.20 9.77
N GLU A 102 12.02 10.73 10.68
CA GLU A 102 10.75 10.08 10.37
C GLU A 102 9.79 11.03 9.64
N GLU A 103 9.58 12.25 10.15
CA GLU A 103 8.69 13.23 9.54
C GLU A 103 9.25 13.74 8.21
N ARG A 104 10.58 13.90 8.11
CA ARG A 104 11.23 14.23 6.84
C ARG A 104 10.97 13.15 5.78
N HIS A 105 11.13 11.87 6.12
CA HIS A 105 10.85 10.77 5.19
C HIS A 105 9.38 10.74 4.77
N ARG A 106 8.46 10.96 5.72
CA ARG A 106 7.03 11.04 5.44
C ARG A 106 6.71 12.14 4.42
N ILE A 107 7.24 13.36 4.63
CA ILE A 107 7.00 14.47 3.71
C ILE A 107 7.66 14.20 2.34
N MET A 108 8.85 13.63 2.30
CA MET A 108 9.52 13.25 1.04
C MET A 108 8.68 12.25 0.22
N GLN A 109 8.06 11.27 0.87
CA GLN A 109 7.14 10.33 0.21
C GLN A 109 5.93 11.06 -0.39
N LEU A 110 5.31 11.97 0.38
CA LEU A 110 4.15 12.74 -0.08
C LEU A 110 4.49 13.63 -1.29
N LEU A 111 5.63 14.33 -1.25
CA LEU A 111 6.07 15.20 -2.35
C LEU A 111 6.42 14.39 -3.61
N SER A 112 6.91 13.16 -3.45
CA SER A 112 7.26 12.30 -4.57
C SER A 112 6.04 11.59 -5.19
N GLN A 113 4.92 11.52 -4.46
CA GLN A 113 3.73 10.75 -4.86
C GLN A 113 3.22 11.14 -6.25
N ALA A 114 3.08 12.44 -6.54
CA ALA A 114 2.56 12.92 -7.82
C ALA A 114 3.51 12.58 -8.99
N THR A 115 4.81 12.70 -8.75
CA THR A 115 5.85 12.34 -9.73
C THR A 115 5.86 10.84 -10.00
N LEU A 116 5.79 10.02 -8.95
CA LEU A 116 5.70 8.56 -9.06
C LEU A 116 4.45 8.13 -9.82
N GLN A 117 3.28 8.72 -9.52
CA GLN A 117 2.04 8.46 -10.26
C GLN A 117 2.16 8.81 -11.75
N ARG A 118 2.80 9.95 -12.08
CA ARG A 118 3.06 10.32 -13.48
C ARG A 118 4.01 9.32 -14.16
N LEU A 119 5.04 8.85 -13.45
CA LEU A 119 5.95 7.82 -13.97
C LEU A 119 5.22 6.50 -14.22
N ASP A 120 4.38 6.05 -13.29
CA ASP A 120 3.57 4.84 -13.44
C ASP A 120 2.67 4.91 -14.69
N GLN A 121 2.05 6.07 -14.96
CA GLN A 121 1.27 6.30 -16.17
C GLN A 121 2.13 6.24 -17.44
N LEU A 122 3.32 6.85 -17.43
CA LEU A 122 4.23 6.82 -18.57
C LEU A 122 4.70 5.39 -18.87
N TYR A 123 5.12 4.64 -17.85
CA TYR A 123 5.52 3.23 -18.02
C TYR A 123 4.35 2.36 -18.49
N THR A 124 3.15 2.57 -17.94
CA THR A 124 1.93 1.88 -18.38
C THR A 124 1.64 2.16 -19.85
N GLN A 125 1.81 3.40 -20.30
CA GLN A 125 1.60 3.77 -21.70
C GLN A 125 2.66 3.12 -22.63
N VAL A 126 3.93 3.15 -22.23
CA VAL A 126 5.02 2.48 -22.97
C VAL A 126 4.74 0.99 -23.08
N TYR A 127 4.34 0.34 -21.97
CA TYR A 127 3.98 -1.07 -21.95
C TYR A 127 2.83 -1.38 -22.91
N ARG A 128 1.71 -0.65 -22.80
CA ARG A 128 0.52 -0.86 -23.64
C ARG A 128 0.82 -0.71 -25.13
N ASN A 129 1.54 0.35 -25.51
CA ASN A 129 1.90 0.61 -26.89
C ASN A 129 2.82 -0.46 -27.50
N ASN A 130 3.62 -1.12 -26.66
CA ASN A 130 4.62 -2.10 -27.10
C ASN A 130 4.28 -3.54 -26.67
N TYR A 131 3.07 -3.81 -26.20
CA TYR A 131 2.67 -5.13 -25.71
C TYR A 131 2.87 -6.23 -26.76
N GLY A 132 2.41 -5.98 -27.99
CA GLY A 132 2.56 -6.93 -29.10
C GLY A 132 4.02 -7.22 -29.45
N LEU A 133 4.87 -6.21 -29.34
CA LEU A 133 6.31 -6.34 -29.56
C LEU A 133 6.95 -7.17 -28.45
N LEU A 134 6.69 -6.84 -27.18
CA LEU A 134 7.15 -7.62 -26.03
C LEU A 134 6.73 -9.09 -26.15
N LYS A 135 5.46 -9.33 -26.48
CA LYS A 135 4.93 -10.68 -26.68
C LYS A 135 5.61 -11.43 -27.82
N ALA A 136 5.97 -10.75 -28.91
CA ALA A 136 6.72 -11.36 -30.01
C ALA A 136 8.13 -11.79 -29.58
N PHE A 137 8.85 -10.94 -28.84
CA PHE A 137 10.17 -11.30 -28.29
C PHE A 137 10.10 -12.56 -27.42
N HIS A 138 9.15 -12.63 -26.49
CA HIS A 138 8.98 -13.82 -25.64
C HIS A 138 8.57 -15.07 -26.42
N ARG A 139 7.64 -14.94 -27.38
CA ARG A 139 7.19 -16.06 -28.21
C ARG A 139 8.34 -16.65 -29.02
N ASP A 140 9.17 -15.78 -29.60
CA ASP A 140 10.27 -16.17 -30.47
C ASP A 140 11.55 -16.49 -29.67
N SER A 141 11.46 -16.54 -28.33
CA SER A 141 12.57 -16.83 -27.39
C SER A 141 13.78 -15.91 -27.58
N LEU A 142 13.52 -14.66 -27.97
CA LEU A 142 14.53 -13.63 -28.17
C LEU A 142 14.78 -12.85 -26.87
N SER A 143 15.98 -12.29 -26.73
CA SER A 143 16.30 -11.38 -25.62
C SER A 143 15.48 -10.10 -25.73
N VAL A 144 14.65 -9.84 -24.73
CA VAL A 144 13.84 -8.61 -24.65
C VAL A 144 14.74 -7.41 -24.34
N PRO A 145 14.61 -6.28 -25.06
CA PRO A 145 15.27 -5.03 -24.70
C PRO A 145 14.93 -4.58 -23.27
N GLN A 146 15.93 -4.14 -22.52
CA GLN A 146 15.77 -3.82 -21.10
C GLN A 146 14.68 -2.76 -20.86
N GLU A 147 14.55 -1.79 -21.75
CA GLU A 147 13.57 -0.70 -21.65
C GLU A 147 12.13 -1.23 -21.72
N LEU A 148 11.88 -2.23 -22.59
CA LEU A 148 10.58 -2.88 -22.69
C LEU A 148 10.30 -3.75 -21.46
N GLN A 149 11.31 -4.46 -20.96
CA GLN A 149 11.18 -5.29 -19.76
C GLN A 149 10.86 -4.44 -18.52
N VAL A 150 11.57 -3.33 -18.32
CA VAL A 150 11.34 -2.40 -17.21
C VAL A 150 9.95 -1.76 -17.30
N ALA A 151 9.53 -1.36 -18.50
CA ALA A 151 8.18 -0.82 -18.68
C ALA A 151 7.08 -1.82 -18.33
N ALA A 152 7.25 -3.09 -18.72
CA ALA A 152 6.34 -4.17 -18.33
C ALA A 152 6.33 -4.40 -16.82
N GLU A 153 7.51 -4.51 -16.19
CA GLU A 153 7.62 -4.71 -14.74
C GLU A 153 6.94 -3.60 -13.95
N VAL A 154 7.22 -2.33 -14.28
CA VAL A 154 6.64 -1.19 -13.56
C VAL A 154 5.13 -1.15 -13.77
N ALA A 155 4.64 -1.32 -15.00
CA ALA A 155 3.21 -1.30 -15.30
C ALA A 155 2.44 -2.45 -14.61
N ILE A 156 3.01 -3.66 -14.59
CA ILE A 156 2.43 -4.83 -13.93
C ILE A 156 2.42 -4.64 -12.41
N LYS A 157 3.52 -4.17 -11.81
CA LYS A 157 3.58 -3.88 -10.36
C LYS A 157 2.57 -2.84 -9.95
N HIS A 158 2.45 -1.75 -10.71
CA HIS A 158 1.49 -0.69 -10.45
C HIS A 158 0.05 -1.23 -10.49
N ARG A 159 -0.33 -1.94 -11.57
CA ARG A 159 -1.65 -2.58 -11.68
C ARG A 159 -1.95 -3.58 -10.56
N ALA A 160 -0.96 -4.40 -10.20
CA ALA A 160 -1.11 -5.36 -9.10
C ALA A 160 -1.34 -4.64 -7.76
N LEU A 161 -0.57 -3.57 -7.48
CA LEU A 161 -0.74 -2.80 -6.25
C LEU A 161 -2.10 -2.09 -6.20
N GLU A 162 -2.56 -1.52 -7.31
CA GLU A 162 -3.90 -0.91 -7.40
C GLU A 162 -4.99 -1.96 -7.16
N GLY A 163 -4.94 -3.11 -7.83
CA GLY A 163 -5.90 -4.20 -7.63
C GLY A 163 -5.91 -4.73 -6.19
N LEU A 164 -4.74 -4.80 -5.53
CA LEU A 164 -4.65 -5.19 -4.13
C LEU A 164 -5.30 -4.17 -3.18
N ARG A 165 -5.10 -2.87 -3.43
CA ARG A 165 -5.74 -1.80 -2.66
C ARG A 165 -7.26 -1.80 -2.88
N SER A 166 -7.74 -2.01 -4.10
CA SER A 166 -9.17 -2.15 -4.39
C SER A 166 -9.78 -3.36 -3.70
N LEU A 167 -9.09 -4.51 -3.74
CA LEU A 167 -9.50 -5.72 -3.01
C LEU A 167 -9.58 -5.46 -1.50
N GLU A 168 -8.60 -4.76 -0.93
CA GLU A 168 -8.59 -4.43 0.49
C GLU A 168 -9.76 -3.53 0.88
N GLN A 169 -10.03 -2.50 0.08
CA GLN A 169 -11.14 -1.55 0.30
C GLN A 169 -12.50 -2.25 0.24
N GLU A 170 -12.74 -3.10 -0.75
CA GLU A 170 -14.02 -3.80 -0.89
C GLU A 170 -14.22 -4.88 0.17
N THR A 171 -13.14 -5.48 0.67
CA THR A 171 -13.20 -6.49 1.73
C THR A 171 -13.06 -5.89 3.14
N SER A 172 -13.09 -4.55 3.27
CA SER A 172 -12.87 -3.87 4.55
C SER A 172 -14.02 -3.99 5.53
N ASP A 173 -15.24 -4.26 5.05
CA ASP A 173 -16.40 -4.45 5.91
C ASP A 173 -16.31 -5.81 6.65
N PRO A 174 -16.21 -5.82 8.00
CA PRO A 174 -16.08 -7.05 8.78
C PRO A 174 -17.38 -7.84 8.90
N ASP A 175 -18.54 -7.24 8.58
CA ASP A 175 -19.87 -7.84 8.78
C ASP A 175 -20.38 -8.58 7.54
N ILE A 176 -19.67 -8.46 6.40
CA ILE A 176 -20.02 -9.09 5.13
C ILE A 176 -18.98 -10.17 4.77
N VAL A 177 -19.45 -11.35 4.35
CA VAL A 177 -18.59 -12.46 3.94
C VAL A 177 -17.63 -11.99 2.82
N PRO A 178 -16.30 -11.98 3.05
CA PRO A 178 -15.31 -11.37 2.13
C PRO A 178 -15.33 -11.95 0.71
N LEU A 179 -15.81 -13.18 0.56
CA LEU A 179 -15.84 -13.95 -0.67
C LEU A 179 -16.60 -13.30 -1.81
N GLN A 180 -17.75 -12.69 -1.51
CA GLN A 180 -18.67 -12.26 -2.56
C GLN A 180 -18.27 -10.92 -3.18
N GLN A 181 -17.59 -10.07 -2.42
CA GLN A 181 -17.23 -8.71 -2.85
C GLN A 181 -15.87 -8.68 -3.56
N GLY A 182 -14.86 -9.41 -3.06
CA GLY A 182 -13.51 -9.34 -3.62
C GLY A 182 -13.23 -10.21 -4.86
N MET A 183 -14.20 -11.00 -5.34
CA MET A 183 -13.95 -12.04 -6.36
C MET A 183 -13.49 -11.50 -7.71
N SER A 184 -14.05 -10.37 -8.15
CA SER A 184 -13.64 -9.69 -9.38
C SER A 184 -12.17 -9.27 -9.31
N HIS A 185 -11.80 -8.54 -8.25
CA HIS A 185 -10.43 -8.07 -8.04
C HIS A 185 -9.45 -9.24 -7.90
N LEU A 186 -9.85 -10.33 -7.24
CA LEU A 186 -9.01 -11.51 -7.14
C LEU A 186 -8.72 -12.14 -8.52
N LEU A 187 -9.74 -12.28 -9.37
CA LEU A 187 -9.56 -12.80 -10.74
C LEU A 187 -8.68 -11.89 -11.59
N GLU A 188 -8.86 -10.57 -11.47
CA GLU A 188 -8.01 -9.60 -12.15
C GLU A 188 -6.56 -9.68 -11.70
N LEU A 189 -6.32 -9.80 -10.39
CA LEU A 189 -4.98 -9.98 -9.84
C LEU A 189 -4.35 -11.30 -10.27
N GLU A 190 -5.10 -12.40 -10.30
CA GLU A 190 -4.60 -13.67 -10.82
C GLU A 190 -4.19 -13.55 -12.29
N ALA A 191 -4.97 -12.86 -13.12
CA ALA A 191 -4.61 -12.58 -14.50
C ALA A 191 -3.33 -11.73 -14.59
N ILE A 192 -3.15 -10.73 -13.73
CA ILE A 192 -1.92 -9.93 -13.65
C ILE A 192 -0.73 -10.80 -13.25
N THR A 193 -0.88 -11.70 -12.28
CA THR A 193 0.21 -12.62 -11.89
C THR A 193 0.59 -13.57 -13.02
N HIS A 194 -0.38 -14.06 -13.79
CA HIS A 194 -0.11 -14.92 -14.94
C HIS A 194 0.61 -14.15 -16.06
N GLU A 195 0.17 -12.92 -16.33
CA GLU A 195 0.82 -12.02 -17.28
C GLU A 195 2.27 -11.72 -16.87
N ALA A 196 2.53 -11.50 -15.58
CA ALA A 196 3.87 -11.31 -15.05
C ALA A 196 4.78 -12.53 -15.26
N GLN A 197 4.25 -13.73 -15.00
CA GLN A 197 4.98 -14.98 -15.21
C GLN A 197 5.28 -15.20 -16.70
N GLN A 198 4.32 -14.90 -17.58
CA GLN A 198 4.51 -15.02 -19.03
C GLN A 198 5.67 -14.15 -19.53
N PHE A 199 5.85 -12.96 -18.95
CA PHE A 199 6.91 -12.01 -19.34
C PHE A 199 8.14 -12.05 -18.42
N ASN A 200 8.23 -13.02 -17.51
CA ASN A 200 9.33 -13.13 -16.53
C ASN A 200 9.59 -11.82 -15.76
N CYS A 201 8.52 -11.10 -15.42
CA CYS A 201 8.60 -9.86 -14.65
C CYS A 201 8.75 -10.18 -13.15
N ASN A 202 9.69 -9.52 -12.48
CA ASN A 202 9.78 -9.58 -11.02
C ASN A 202 8.59 -8.83 -10.40
N CYS A 203 7.71 -9.53 -9.69
CA CYS A 203 6.52 -8.96 -9.07
C CYS A 203 6.64 -8.70 -7.55
N PHE A 204 7.86 -8.55 -7.03
CA PHE A 204 8.05 -8.19 -5.63
C PHE A 204 7.54 -6.76 -5.35
N ILE A 205 6.48 -6.67 -4.54
CA ILE A 205 5.82 -5.41 -4.14
C ILE A 205 5.68 -5.40 -2.60
N PRO A 206 6.56 -4.73 -1.85
CA PRO A 206 6.54 -4.75 -0.38
C PRO A 206 5.20 -4.32 0.24
N GLU A 207 4.59 -3.27 -0.30
CA GLU A 207 3.28 -2.80 0.16
C GLU A 207 2.18 -3.84 -0.12
N GLY A 208 2.20 -4.44 -1.31
CA GLY A 208 1.25 -5.48 -1.71
C GLY A 208 1.33 -6.74 -0.84
N GLN A 209 2.54 -7.14 -0.43
CA GLN A 209 2.73 -8.24 0.51
C GLN A 209 2.07 -7.95 1.86
N ARG A 210 2.24 -6.73 2.39
CA ARG A 210 1.63 -6.33 3.66
C ARG A 210 0.09 -6.33 3.58
N ILE A 211 -0.46 -5.86 2.47
CA ILE A 211 -1.91 -5.90 2.23
C ILE A 211 -2.40 -7.35 2.22
N LEU A 212 -1.75 -8.23 1.46
CA LEU A 212 -2.14 -9.65 1.38
C LEU A 212 -2.02 -10.39 2.71
N GLU A 213 -0.94 -10.18 3.47
CA GLU A 213 -0.77 -10.78 4.79
C GLU A 213 -1.91 -10.37 5.74
N GLN A 214 -2.29 -9.09 5.72
CA GLN A 214 -3.41 -8.59 6.53
C GLN A 214 -4.75 -9.16 6.07
N LEU A 215 -4.99 -9.23 4.76
CA LEU A 215 -6.20 -9.80 4.19
C LEU A 215 -6.35 -11.28 4.53
N ILE A 216 -5.31 -12.08 4.31
CA ILE A 216 -5.30 -13.51 4.64
C ILE A 216 -5.61 -13.69 6.12
N TRP A 217 -4.94 -12.93 6.99
CA TRP A 217 -5.15 -13.04 8.43
C TRP A 217 -6.57 -12.65 8.86
N ARG A 218 -7.13 -11.56 8.29
CA ARG A 218 -8.49 -11.11 8.58
C ARG A 218 -9.54 -12.12 8.09
N SER A 219 -9.41 -12.59 6.85
CA SER A 219 -10.29 -13.60 6.29
C SER A 219 -10.22 -14.91 7.08
N LEU A 220 -9.01 -15.32 7.49
CA LEU A 220 -8.80 -16.51 8.31
C LEU A 220 -9.43 -16.36 9.71
N ARG A 221 -9.32 -15.18 10.33
CA ARG A 221 -9.97 -14.88 11.61
C ARG A 221 -11.48 -14.99 11.50
N HIS A 222 -12.08 -14.38 10.49
CA HIS A 222 -13.52 -14.42 10.28
C HIS A 222 -13.98 -15.88 10.08
N PHE A 223 -13.32 -16.60 9.18
CA PHE A 223 -13.57 -18.02 8.92
C PHE A 223 -13.50 -18.90 10.18
N LEU A 224 -12.49 -18.68 11.03
CA LEU A 224 -12.29 -19.52 12.22
C LEU A 224 -13.23 -19.15 13.38
N SER A 225 -13.85 -17.96 13.37
CA SER A 225 -14.63 -17.44 14.50
C SER A 225 -16.03 -18.06 14.61
N ASP A 226 -16.67 -18.43 13.49
CA ASP A 226 -17.99 -19.08 13.50
C ASP A 226 -18.01 -20.28 12.54
N PRO A 227 -18.22 -21.51 13.04
CA PRO A 227 -18.24 -22.70 12.20
C PRO A 227 -19.54 -22.84 11.39
N THR A 228 -19.59 -22.21 10.22
CA THR A 228 -20.67 -22.36 9.23
C THR A 228 -20.34 -23.45 8.20
N PRO A 229 -21.08 -24.57 8.15
CA PRO A 229 -20.80 -25.65 7.20
C PRO A 229 -21.05 -25.28 5.73
N ASP A 230 -21.99 -24.36 5.48
CA ASP A 230 -22.51 -24.07 4.14
C ASP A 230 -21.52 -23.29 3.25
N THR A 231 -20.63 -22.49 3.85
CA THR A 231 -19.63 -21.67 3.13
C THR A 231 -18.21 -22.23 3.22
N LEU A 232 -18.00 -23.30 4.00
CA LEU A 232 -16.68 -23.84 4.34
C LEU A 232 -15.78 -24.09 3.11
N ILE A 233 -16.34 -24.67 2.05
CA ILE A 233 -15.59 -25.03 0.84
C ILE A 233 -15.13 -23.77 0.10
N ASP A 234 -16.02 -22.78 -0.01
CA ASP A 234 -15.75 -21.53 -0.72
C ASP A 234 -14.76 -20.65 0.06
N ASP A 235 -14.89 -20.59 1.39
CA ASP A 235 -13.99 -19.87 2.29
C ASP A 235 -12.56 -20.42 2.21
N VAL A 236 -12.43 -21.75 2.24
CA VAL A 236 -11.13 -22.43 2.08
C VAL A 236 -10.58 -22.19 0.67
N ALA A 237 -11.40 -22.25 -0.37
CA ALA A 237 -10.96 -22.01 -1.75
C ALA A 237 -10.41 -20.59 -1.92
N TRP A 238 -11.08 -19.60 -1.36
CA TRP A 238 -10.63 -18.20 -1.37
C TRP A 238 -9.33 -17.97 -0.64
N LEU A 239 -9.21 -18.44 0.60
CA LEU A 239 -7.98 -18.31 1.38
C LEU A 239 -6.79 -18.94 0.64
N LYS A 240 -7.00 -20.09 0.01
CA LYS A 240 -5.97 -20.74 -0.83
C LYS A 240 -5.57 -19.90 -2.04
N ARG A 241 -6.52 -19.23 -2.71
CA ARG A 241 -6.22 -18.35 -3.83
C ARG A 241 -5.44 -17.12 -3.39
N LEU A 242 -5.82 -16.49 -2.27
CA LEU A 242 -5.04 -15.38 -1.69
C LEU A 242 -3.59 -15.78 -1.35
N ILE A 243 -3.41 -16.95 -0.74
CA ILE A 243 -2.06 -17.47 -0.42
C ILE A 243 -1.26 -17.74 -1.70
N THR A 244 -1.89 -18.34 -2.72
CA THR A 244 -1.25 -18.63 -4.01
C THR A 244 -0.84 -17.34 -4.72
N LEU A 245 -1.72 -16.34 -4.72
CA LEU A 245 -1.46 -15.03 -5.27
C LEU A 245 -0.29 -14.34 -4.54
N GLY A 246 -0.24 -14.39 -3.21
CA GLY A 246 0.88 -13.86 -2.44
C GLY A 246 2.21 -14.55 -2.75
N ASN A 247 2.21 -15.87 -2.96
CA ASN A 247 3.38 -16.60 -3.41
C ASN A 247 3.83 -16.17 -4.82
N ASN A 248 2.89 -15.90 -5.72
CA ASN A 248 3.18 -15.42 -7.07
C ASN A 248 3.67 -13.95 -7.12
N LEU A 249 3.29 -13.12 -6.14
CA LEU A 249 3.70 -11.71 -6.03
C LEU A 249 4.96 -11.49 -5.17
N GLY A 250 5.91 -12.43 -5.24
CA GLY A 250 7.22 -12.30 -4.58
C GLY A 250 7.28 -12.83 -3.15
N GLY A 251 6.30 -13.64 -2.72
CA GLY A 251 6.28 -14.34 -1.43
C GLY A 251 5.62 -13.55 -0.31
N ILE A 252 5.03 -14.25 0.66
CA ILE A 252 4.35 -13.64 1.82
C ILE A 252 4.75 -14.37 3.11
N SER A 253 4.74 -13.64 4.23
CA SER A 253 4.92 -14.24 5.55
C SER A 253 3.58 -14.74 6.10
N LEU A 254 3.47 -16.05 6.27
CA LEU A 254 2.26 -16.69 6.81
C LEU A 254 2.29 -16.90 8.32
N MET A 255 3.33 -16.46 9.02
CA MET A 255 3.55 -16.83 10.43
C MET A 255 2.36 -16.47 11.35
N ARG A 256 1.84 -15.25 11.23
CA ARG A 256 0.67 -14.82 12.02
C ARG A 256 -0.59 -15.62 11.70
N SER A 257 -0.77 -16.00 10.44
CA SER A 257 -1.89 -16.80 9.98
C SER A 257 -1.77 -18.26 10.44
N GLN A 258 -0.54 -18.80 10.45
CA GLN A 258 -0.24 -20.13 10.99
C GLN A 258 -0.56 -20.21 12.49
N GLU A 259 -0.11 -19.23 13.28
CA GLU A 259 -0.40 -19.14 14.71
C GLU A 259 -1.90 -19.02 14.99
N LEU A 260 -2.60 -18.18 14.23
CA LEU A 260 -4.04 -18.01 14.36
C LEU A 260 -4.78 -19.31 14.07
N TYR A 261 -4.45 -19.97 12.95
CA TYR A 261 -5.02 -21.27 12.60
C TYR A 261 -4.79 -22.29 13.71
N TRP A 262 -3.54 -22.42 14.19
CA TRP A 262 -3.20 -23.36 15.25
C TRP A 262 -3.96 -23.08 16.56
N SER A 263 -4.12 -21.81 16.93
CA SER A 263 -4.84 -21.45 18.17
C SER A 263 -6.33 -21.82 18.11
N GLN A 264 -7.00 -21.63 16.97
CA GLN A 264 -8.46 -21.80 16.84
C GLN A 264 -8.87 -23.18 16.32
N ILE A 265 -7.98 -23.92 15.66
CA ILE A 265 -8.32 -25.25 15.13
C ILE A 265 -8.75 -26.21 16.24
N HIS A 266 -8.28 -26.01 17.48
CA HIS A 266 -8.71 -26.77 18.65
C HIS A 266 -10.22 -26.67 18.91
N HIS A 267 -10.78 -25.47 18.79
CA HIS A 267 -12.21 -25.24 18.97
C HIS A 267 -13.00 -25.96 17.89
N TRP A 268 -12.54 -25.88 16.64
CA TRP A 268 -13.11 -26.59 15.50
C TRP A 268 -13.03 -28.11 15.64
N LEU A 269 -11.89 -28.66 16.02
CA LEU A 269 -11.72 -30.10 16.24
C LEU A 269 -12.61 -30.60 17.39
N LYS A 270 -12.84 -29.80 18.44
CA LYS A 270 -13.78 -30.14 19.52
C LYS A 270 -15.22 -30.14 19.01
N PHE A 271 -15.62 -29.14 18.22
CA PHE A 271 -16.94 -29.08 17.60
C PHE A 271 -17.20 -30.30 16.68
N LEU A 272 -16.22 -30.65 15.84
CA LEU A 272 -16.28 -31.77 14.91
C LEU A 272 -16.45 -33.15 15.59
N ARG A 273 -16.08 -33.31 16.87
CA ARG A 273 -16.29 -34.56 17.63
C ARG A 273 -17.76 -34.84 17.94
N HIS A 274 -18.59 -33.81 17.96
CA HIS A 274 -20.01 -33.93 18.30
C HIS A 274 -20.91 -34.17 17.07
N LEU A 275 -20.32 -34.21 15.87
CA LEU A 275 -21.02 -34.44 14.61
C LEU A 275 -20.94 -35.91 14.18
N GLU A 276 -21.86 -36.30 13.29
CA GLU A 276 -21.82 -37.62 12.66
C GLU A 276 -20.54 -37.80 11.82
N PRO A 277 -19.95 -39.01 11.78
CA PRO A 277 -18.64 -39.26 11.17
C PRO A 277 -18.56 -38.87 9.68
N THR A 278 -19.65 -39.00 8.93
CA THR A 278 -19.74 -38.58 7.53
C THR A 278 -19.63 -37.06 7.37
N LYS A 279 -20.30 -36.29 8.23
CA LYS A 279 -20.23 -34.82 8.26
C LYS A 279 -18.89 -34.33 8.78
N THR A 280 -18.34 -34.99 9.81
CA THR A 280 -17.00 -34.72 10.34
C THR A 280 -15.94 -34.83 9.26
N MET A 281 -15.96 -35.90 8.46
CA MET A 281 -15.01 -36.09 7.37
C MET A 281 -15.16 -35.03 6.26
N ALA A 282 -16.41 -34.69 5.91
CA ALA A 282 -16.70 -33.67 4.91
C ALA A 282 -16.14 -32.29 5.30
N MET A 283 -16.16 -31.94 6.59
CA MET A 283 -15.64 -30.67 7.10
C MET A 283 -14.14 -30.70 7.41
N LEU A 284 -13.60 -31.84 7.84
CA LEU A 284 -12.17 -31.99 8.16
C LEU A 284 -11.29 -31.86 6.91
N LYS A 285 -11.74 -32.40 5.76
CA LYS A 285 -10.94 -32.40 4.53
C LYS A 285 -10.62 -30.98 4.01
N PRO A 286 -11.56 -30.03 3.93
CA PRO A 286 -11.25 -28.62 3.63
C PRO A 286 -10.30 -27.97 4.64
N LEU A 287 -10.50 -28.22 5.95
CA LEU A 287 -9.63 -27.67 6.99
C LEU A 287 -8.18 -28.15 6.86
N LEU A 288 -7.97 -29.44 6.59
CA LEU A 288 -6.63 -30.00 6.35
C LEU A 288 -5.99 -29.41 5.09
N LYS A 289 -6.76 -29.21 4.01
CA LYS A 289 -6.28 -28.55 2.80
C LYS A 289 -5.86 -27.09 3.06
N LEU A 290 -6.57 -26.38 3.94
CA LEU A 290 -6.19 -25.04 4.36
C LEU A 290 -4.89 -25.06 5.19
N GLY A 291 -4.76 -26.00 6.12
CA GLY A 291 -3.52 -26.21 6.88
C GLY A 291 -2.31 -26.47 5.97
N GLN A 292 -2.47 -27.32 4.95
CA GLN A 292 -1.43 -27.56 3.94
C GLN A 292 -1.06 -26.29 3.16
N ALA A 293 -2.05 -25.47 2.77
CA ALA A 293 -1.80 -24.21 2.08
C ALA A 293 -1.06 -23.20 2.97
N LEU A 294 -1.31 -23.24 4.28
CA LEU A 294 -0.56 -22.47 5.28
C LEU A 294 0.80 -23.09 5.61
N SER A 295 1.24 -24.16 4.93
CA SER A 295 2.47 -24.90 5.23
C SER A 295 2.52 -25.50 6.65
N ILE A 296 1.36 -25.88 7.18
CA ILE A 296 1.23 -26.61 8.45
C ILE A 296 1.14 -28.10 8.13
N ASP A 297 1.91 -28.93 8.85
CA ASP A 297 1.90 -30.37 8.65
C ASP A 297 0.50 -30.96 9.00
N PRO A 298 -0.20 -31.60 8.03
CA PRO A 298 -1.48 -32.25 8.30
C PRO A 298 -1.37 -33.37 9.34
N ASN A 299 -0.22 -34.04 9.45
CA ASN A 299 -0.03 -35.07 10.49
C ASN A 299 0.08 -34.46 11.88
N ALA A 300 0.65 -33.26 12.02
CA ALA A 300 0.67 -32.53 13.28
C ALA A 300 -0.75 -32.16 13.72
N LEU A 301 -1.63 -31.80 12.77
CA LEU A 301 -3.05 -31.52 13.02
C LEU A 301 -3.82 -32.79 13.41
N LEU A 302 -3.59 -33.91 12.74
CA LEU A 302 -4.22 -35.20 13.05
C LEU A 302 -3.74 -35.79 14.38
N ALA A 303 -2.45 -35.66 14.71
CA ALA A 303 -1.89 -36.05 16.00
C ALA A 303 -2.45 -35.21 17.15
N HIS A 304 -2.68 -33.91 16.93
CA HIS A 304 -3.44 -33.05 17.86
C HIS A 304 -4.92 -33.42 17.94
N GLY A 305 -5.48 -33.96 16.86
CA GLY A 305 -6.86 -34.43 16.75
C GLY A 305 -7.09 -35.87 17.22
N ALA A 306 -6.08 -36.60 17.72
CA ALA A 306 -6.09 -38.06 17.99
C ALA A 306 -7.12 -38.58 19.02
N SER A 307 -8.06 -37.74 19.45
CA SER A 307 -9.28 -38.13 20.19
C SER A 307 -10.58 -37.85 19.41
N LEU A 308 -10.50 -37.64 18.08
CA LEU A 308 -11.62 -37.75 17.15
C LEU A 308 -11.91 -39.24 16.87
N PRO A 309 -13.17 -39.70 16.97
CA PRO A 309 -13.49 -41.11 16.81
C PRO A 309 -13.13 -41.60 15.39
N ASN A 310 -12.26 -42.62 15.35
CA ASN A 310 -11.87 -43.46 14.21
C ASN A 310 -11.71 -42.77 12.85
N LEU A 311 -10.52 -42.18 12.62
CA LEU A 311 -10.00 -41.85 11.30
C LEU A 311 -9.19 -43.00 10.65
N THR A 312 -9.30 -44.22 11.18
CA THR A 312 -8.51 -45.40 10.76
C THR A 312 -9.10 -46.22 9.62
N GLU A 313 -10.25 -45.85 9.06
CA GLU A 313 -10.78 -46.41 7.83
C GLU A 313 -11.10 -45.19 6.95
N ILE A 314 -10.40 -44.85 5.86
CA ILE A 314 -10.05 -45.64 4.69
C ILE A 314 -8.92 -44.88 3.97
N ASN A 315 -7.86 -45.61 3.58
CA ASN A 315 -6.80 -45.20 2.65
C ASN A 315 -7.34 -44.67 1.31
#